data_AF-A0A811QK11-F1
#
_entry.id   AF-A0A811QK11-F1
#
_cell.length_a   1.000
_cell.length_b   1.000
_cell.length_c   1.000
_cell.angle_alpha   90.00
_cell.angle_beta   90.00
_cell.angle_gamma   90.00
#
_symmetry.space_group_name_H-M   'P 1'
#
loop_
_entity.id
_entity.type
_entity.pdbx_description
1 polymer ?
#
loop_
_entity_poly.entity_id
_entity_poly.type
_entity_poly.pdbx_seq_one_letter_code
_entity_poly.pdbx_strand_id
1 'polypeptide(L)'
;MDLGRQPLSPRPRAGPVTGYGRRAAKSIFVFTTNYKDKLDPALIRRGRMDMHIEMSYCRYEAFKVLAHNYLDIDERQFFELFGEIHRLLEQVDMSPADVAEHLIRTEKKDAGTCLKSLVRDLKKLNAQKNPAADCPPQDPVLTVTPDLNPTVINIFEEARDSTFES
;
A
#
# COMPACT_ATOMS: atom_id res chain seq x y z
N MET A 1 26.16 21.37 -87.78
CA MET A 1 26.39 21.92 -86.43
C MET A 1 26.03 20.83 -85.46
N ASP A 2 27.05 20.22 -84.88
CA ASP A 2 26.99 18.97 -84.14
C ASP A 2 26.58 19.28 -82.68
N LEU A 3 25.43 18.78 -82.24
CA LEU A 3 24.97 18.97 -80.86
C LEU A 3 25.66 17.93 -79.97
N GLY A 4 26.73 18.38 -79.31
CA GLY A 4 27.59 17.56 -78.45
C GLY A 4 26.82 16.77 -77.40
N ARG A 5 26.87 15.44 -77.52
CA ARG A 5 26.53 14.51 -76.43
C ARG A 5 27.56 14.65 -75.32
N GLN A 6 27.17 15.18 -74.17
CA GLN A 6 27.94 15.02 -72.94
C GLN A 6 27.94 13.55 -72.53
N PRO A 7 29.08 12.97 -72.10
CA PRO A 7 29.12 11.60 -71.63
C PRO A 7 28.44 11.50 -70.26
N LEU A 8 27.51 10.55 -70.13
CA LEU A 8 26.88 10.22 -68.85
C LEU A 8 27.95 9.74 -67.86
N SER A 9 28.02 10.38 -66.69
CA SER A 9 28.90 9.96 -65.60
C SER A 9 28.55 8.52 -65.16
N PRO A 10 29.55 7.69 -64.78
CA PRO A 10 29.28 6.34 -64.32
C PRO A 10 28.41 6.39 -63.06
N ARG A 11 27.32 5.62 -63.03
CA ARG A 11 26.52 5.48 -61.81
C ARG A 11 27.39 4.90 -60.69
N PRO A 12 27.31 5.43 -59.45
CA PRO A 12 28.08 4.88 -58.34
C PRO A 12 27.66 3.41 -58.12
N ARG A 13 28.66 2.51 -58.10
CA ARG A 13 28.45 1.11 -57.70
C ARG A 13 27.97 1.10 -56.26
N ALA A 14 26.77 0.58 -56.03
CA ALA A 14 26.31 0.27 -54.69
C ALA A 14 27.32 -0.68 -54.03
N GLY A 15 28.10 -0.18 -53.09
CA GLY A 15 28.92 -1.01 -52.21
C GLY A 15 28.01 -1.96 -51.41
N PRO A 16 28.56 -3.07 -50.88
CA PRO A 16 27.79 -3.94 -50.00
C PRO A 16 27.19 -3.08 -48.88
N VAL A 17 25.87 -3.09 -48.77
CA VAL A 17 25.18 -2.52 -47.61
C VAL A 17 25.67 -3.30 -46.41
N THR A 18 26.60 -2.71 -45.65
CA THR A 18 27.01 -3.27 -44.36
C THR A 18 25.77 -3.25 -43.48
N GLY A 19 25.09 -4.40 -43.42
CA GLY A 19 23.94 -4.58 -42.57
C GLY A 19 24.38 -4.35 -41.14
N TYR A 20 24.02 -3.21 -40.58
CA TYR A 20 23.99 -3.04 -39.14
C TYR A 20 23.00 -4.08 -38.63
N GLY A 21 23.52 -5.22 -38.18
CA GLY A 21 22.74 -6.22 -37.48
C GLY A 21 22.01 -5.49 -36.36
N ARG A 22 20.67 -5.46 -36.42
CA ARG A 22 19.85 -4.97 -35.32
C ARG A 22 20.22 -5.84 -34.13
N ARG A 23 21.06 -5.33 -33.22
CA ARG A 23 21.13 -5.87 -31.88
C ARG A 23 19.70 -5.76 -31.33
N ALA A 24 19.06 -6.90 -31.11
CA ALA A 24 17.77 -6.93 -30.47
C ALA A 24 17.96 -6.35 -29.06
N ALA A 25 17.52 -5.11 -28.86
CA ALA A 25 17.50 -4.48 -27.56
C ALA A 25 16.45 -5.21 -26.72
N LYS A 26 16.88 -5.80 -25.60
CA LYS A 26 15.97 -6.41 -24.63
C LYS A 26 15.59 -5.35 -23.62
N SER A 27 14.38 -4.81 -23.76
CA SER A 27 13.81 -3.81 -22.85
C SER A 27 12.87 -4.50 -21.85
N ILE A 28 13.00 -4.14 -20.59
CA ILE A 28 12.08 -4.55 -19.52
C ILE A 28 11.29 -3.30 -19.11
N PHE A 29 9.97 -3.40 -19.09
CA PHE A 29 9.07 -2.35 -18.64
C PHE A 29 8.35 -2.80 -17.39
N VAL A 30 8.36 -1.98 -16.35
CA VAL A 30 7.70 -2.25 -15.07
C VAL A 30 6.59 -1.23 -14.87
N PHE A 31 5.37 -1.72 -14.64
CA PHE A 31 4.20 -0.90 -14.36
C PHE A 31 3.69 -1.25 -12.96
N THR A 32 3.41 -0.23 -12.16
CA THR A 32 2.81 -0.37 -10.84
C THR A 32 1.41 0.23 -10.85
N THR A 33 0.44 -0.47 -10.29
CA THR A 33 -0.91 0.05 -10.10
C THR A 33 -1.45 -0.47 -8.78
N ASN A 34 -2.12 0.39 -8.02
CA ASN A 34 -2.83 -0.03 -6.81
C ASN A 34 -4.20 -0.65 -7.14
N TYR A 35 -4.70 -0.46 -8.37
CA TYR A 35 -6.02 -0.92 -8.80
C TYR A 35 -5.90 -1.66 -10.12
N LYS A 36 -5.84 -3.00 -10.07
CA LYS A 36 -5.79 -3.84 -11.27
C LYS A 36 -7.09 -3.79 -12.08
N ASP A 37 -8.24 -3.72 -11.40
CA ASP A 37 -9.56 -3.80 -12.06
C ASP A 37 -9.93 -2.53 -12.83
N LYS A 38 -9.26 -1.41 -12.52
CA LYS A 38 -9.41 -0.14 -13.25
C LYS A 38 -8.50 -0.06 -14.48
N LEU A 39 -7.62 -1.03 -14.67
CA LEU A 39 -6.73 -1.07 -15.82
C LEU A 39 -7.49 -1.61 -17.03
N ASP A 40 -7.21 -1.06 -18.22
CA ASP A 40 -7.78 -1.56 -19.47
C ASP A 40 -7.44 -3.05 -19.63
N PRO A 41 -8.45 -3.94 -19.76
CA PRO A 41 -8.22 -5.36 -19.98
C PRO A 41 -7.33 -5.65 -21.20
N ALA A 42 -7.24 -4.74 -22.16
CA ALA A 42 -6.34 -4.86 -23.31
C ALA A 42 -4.85 -4.75 -22.95
N LEU A 43 -4.50 -4.12 -21.82
CA LEU A 43 -3.11 -4.01 -21.32
C LEU A 43 -2.65 -5.25 -20.55
N ILE A 44 -3.59 -5.96 -19.90
CA ILE A 44 -3.34 -7.17 -19.09
C ILE A 44 -3.19 -8.43 -19.98
N ARG A 45 -3.42 -8.30 -21.28
CA ARG A 45 -3.29 -9.43 -22.23
C ARG A 45 -1.82 -9.82 -22.40
N ARG A 46 -1.60 -11.13 -22.57
CA ARG A 46 -0.29 -11.71 -22.93
C ARG A 46 0.29 -10.98 -24.15
N GLY A 47 1.57 -10.64 -24.08
CA GLY A 47 2.32 -9.85 -25.05
C GLY A 47 2.46 -8.37 -24.71
N ARG A 48 1.79 -7.87 -23.65
CA ARG A 48 1.95 -6.49 -23.15
C ARG A 48 2.39 -6.48 -21.69
N MET A 49 1.61 -7.11 -20.82
CA MET A 49 1.99 -7.40 -19.44
C MET A 49 1.92 -8.91 -19.26
N ASP A 50 3.08 -9.56 -19.18
CA ASP A 50 3.15 -11.03 -19.06
C ASP A 50 3.25 -11.48 -17.60
N MET A 51 3.85 -10.66 -16.73
CA MET A 51 4.05 -10.94 -15.32
C MET A 51 3.23 -9.98 -14.47
N HIS A 52 2.36 -10.53 -13.63
CA HIS A 52 1.55 -9.77 -12.68
C HIS A 52 1.91 -10.27 -11.28
N ILE A 53 2.52 -9.39 -10.48
CA ILE A 53 2.89 -9.66 -9.10
C ILE A 53 2.02 -8.77 -8.23
N GLU A 54 1.22 -9.38 -7.36
CA GLU A 54 0.47 -8.66 -6.33
C GLU A 54 1.39 -8.40 -5.13
N MET A 55 1.55 -7.13 -4.78
CA MET A 55 2.32 -6.72 -3.61
C MET A 55 1.40 -6.68 -2.39
N SER A 56 1.29 -7.81 -1.70
CA SER A 56 0.47 -7.94 -0.50
C SER A 56 1.05 -7.18 0.70
N TYR A 57 0.24 -6.99 1.73
CA TYR A 57 0.67 -6.44 3.02
C TYR A 57 1.72 -7.33 3.70
N CYS A 58 2.46 -6.72 4.62
CA CYS A 58 3.50 -7.38 5.40
C CYS A 58 2.89 -8.40 6.35
N ARG A 59 3.16 -9.68 6.09
CA ARG A 59 2.84 -10.78 7.00
C ARG A 59 4.10 -11.25 7.70
N TYR A 60 3.93 -12.16 8.66
CA TYR A 60 5.02 -12.62 9.51
C TYR A 60 6.25 -13.12 8.74
N GLU A 61 6.06 -13.90 7.68
CA GLU A 61 7.17 -14.39 6.86
C GLU A 61 7.92 -13.26 6.15
N ALA A 62 7.21 -12.25 5.65
CA ALA A 62 7.85 -11.07 5.05
C ALA A 62 8.66 -10.29 6.09
N PHE A 63 8.11 -10.14 7.30
CA PHE A 63 8.81 -9.48 8.40
C PHE A 63 10.11 -10.22 8.80
N LYS A 64 10.10 -11.56 8.89
CA LYS A 64 11.32 -12.33 9.19
C LYS A 64 12.43 -12.04 8.18
N VAL A 65 12.09 -12.06 6.89
CA VAL A 65 13.05 -11.78 5.81
C VAL A 65 13.58 -10.36 5.92
N LEU A 66 12.73 -9.37 6.22
CA LEU A 66 13.16 -7.99 6.44
C LEU A 66 14.07 -7.86 7.68
N ALA A 67 13.70 -8.47 8.81
CA ALA A 67 14.49 -8.42 10.03
C ALA A 67 15.88 -9.05 9.84
N HIS A 68 15.95 -10.18 9.14
CA HIS A 68 17.22 -10.81 8.78
C HIS A 68 18.03 -9.93 7.81
N ASN A 69 17.42 -9.39 6.76
CA ASN A 69 18.13 -8.60 5.75
C ASN A 69 18.66 -7.26 6.26
N TYR A 70 17.96 -6.60 7.20
CA TYR A 70 18.32 -5.26 7.67
C TYR A 70 19.06 -5.25 9.01
N LEU A 71 18.76 -6.19 9.92
CA LEU A 71 19.32 -6.19 11.27
C LEU A 71 20.19 -7.42 11.57
N ASP A 72 20.25 -8.40 10.65
CA ASP A 72 20.96 -9.67 10.82
C ASP A 72 20.54 -10.42 12.11
N ILE A 73 19.26 -10.28 12.47
CA ILE A 73 18.66 -10.92 13.64
C ILE A 73 17.79 -12.10 13.23
N ASP A 74 17.89 -13.15 14.04
CA ASP A 74 17.01 -14.31 13.96
C ASP A 74 15.91 -14.23 15.02
N GLU A 75 14.78 -14.89 14.74
CA GLU A 75 13.66 -15.06 15.67
C GLU A 75 14.11 -15.58 17.05
N ARG A 76 15.15 -16.41 17.07
CA ARG A 76 15.74 -17.00 18.29
C ARG A 76 16.31 -15.96 19.26
N GLN A 77 16.74 -14.80 18.76
CA GLN A 77 17.35 -13.75 19.59
C GLN A 77 16.29 -12.87 20.26
N PHE A 78 15.11 -12.73 19.65
CA PHE A 78 14.04 -11.84 20.10
C PHE A 78 12.66 -12.50 20.00
N PHE A 79 12.53 -13.75 20.45
CA PHE A 79 11.33 -14.56 20.27
C PHE A 79 10.05 -13.88 20.79
N GLU A 80 10.11 -13.26 21.97
CA GLU A 80 8.96 -12.56 22.56
C GLU A 80 8.48 -11.38 21.70
N LEU A 81 9.42 -10.58 21.17
CA LEU A 81 9.09 -9.43 20.31
C LEU A 81 8.58 -9.88 18.95
N PHE A 82 9.16 -10.94 18.37
CA PHE A 82 8.67 -11.53 17.13
C PHE A 82 7.24 -12.07 17.28
N GLY A 83 6.94 -12.72 18.41
CA GLY A 83 5.59 -13.20 18.72
C GLY A 83 4.58 -12.04 18.86
N GLU A 84 4.97 -10.96 19.52
CA GLU A 84 4.10 -9.77 19.65
C GLU A 84 3.86 -9.08 18.30
N ILE A 85 4.90 -8.93 17.48
CA ILE A 85 4.81 -8.38 16.13
C ILE A 85 3.93 -9.26 15.23
N HIS A 86 4.05 -10.58 15.33
CA HIS A 86 3.21 -11.52 14.58
C HIS A 86 1.73 -11.27 14.87
N ARG A 87 1.35 -11.23 16.16
CA ARG A 87 -0.04 -10.98 16.58
C ARG A 87 -0.54 -9.60 16.11
N LEU A 88 0.32 -8.58 16.12
CA LEU A 88 -0.06 -7.24 15.69
C LEU A 88 -0.21 -7.13 14.16
N LEU A 89 0.64 -7.80 13.38
CA LEU A 89 0.57 -7.84 11.92
C LEU A 89 -0.63 -8.66 11.39
N GLU A 90 -1.25 -9.50 12.21
CA GLU A 90 -2.54 -10.13 11.88
C GLU A 90 -3.70 -9.14 11.98
N GLN A 91 -3.61 -8.14 12.86
CA GLN A 91 -4.69 -7.18 13.13
C GLN A 91 -4.54 -5.90 12.29
N VAL A 92 -3.30 -5.48 12.05
CA VAL A 92 -2.95 -4.25 11.32
C VAL A 92 -2.33 -4.59 9.98
N ASP A 93 -2.86 -4.00 8.91
CA ASP A 93 -2.31 -4.15 7.57
C ASP A 93 -1.28 -3.04 7.34
N MET A 94 0.00 -3.39 7.43
CA MET A 94 1.13 -2.49 7.12
C MET A 94 1.83 -2.93 5.84
N SER A 95 2.33 -2.00 5.04
CA SER A 95 3.11 -2.37 3.86
C SER A 95 4.52 -2.84 4.28
N PRO A 96 5.14 -3.75 3.51
CA PRO A 96 6.54 -4.12 3.75
C PRO A 96 7.50 -2.93 3.72
N ALA A 97 7.17 -1.88 2.95
CA ALA A 97 7.94 -0.65 2.86
C ALA A 97 7.88 0.15 4.17
N ASP A 98 6.70 0.28 4.77
CA ASP A 98 6.54 0.98 6.06
C ASP A 98 7.34 0.25 7.15
N VAL A 99 7.25 -1.09 7.19
CA VAL A 99 8.01 -1.91 8.12
C VAL A 99 9.52 -1.72 7.89
N ALA A 100 9.98 -1.77 6.63
CA ALA A 100 11.38 -1.55 6.31
C ALA A 100 11.85 -0.14 6.72
N GLU A 101 11.03 0.90 6.55
CA GLU A 101 11.35 2.25 7.04
C GLU A 101 11.58 2.25 8.55
N HIS A 102 10.71 1.58 9.32
CA HIS A 102 10.88 1.45 10.77
C HIS A 102 12.17 0.71 11.14
N LEU A 103 12.59 -0.30 10.35
CA LEU A 103 13.84 -1.03 10.58
C LEU A 103 15.07 -0.17 10.25
N ILE A 104 15.09 0.46 9.08
CA ILE A 104 16.22 1.27 8.57
C ILE A 104 16.44 2.52 9.43
N ARG A 105 15.37 3.21 9.83
CA ARG A 105 15.46 4.45 10.63
C ARG A 105 16.17 4.23 11.98
N THR A 106 16.27 2.98 12.41
CA THR A 106 16.90 2.56 13.67
C THR A 106 18.21 1.81 13.51
N GLU A 107 18.81 1.72 12.31
CA GLU A 107 20.17 1.15 12.12
C GLU A 107 21.24 1.80 13.02
N LYS A 108 21.00 3.04 13.46
CA LYS A 108 21.89 3.75 14.42
C LYS A 108 21.66 3.34 15.89
N LYS A 109 20.72 2.44 16.17
CA LYS A 109 20.31 2.00 17.51
C LYS A 109 20.37 0.47 17.59
N ASP A 110 20.42 -0.03 18.81
CA ASP A 110 20.36 -1.46 19.10
C ASP A 110 19.09 -2.12 18.50
N ALA A 111 19.23 -3.33 17.95
CA ALA A 111 18.16 -4.07 17.29
C ALA A 111 16.93 -4.27 18.18
N GLY A 112 17.12 -4.47 19.49
CA GLY A 112 16.01 -4.58 20.45
C GLY A 112 15.22 -3.27 20.60
N THR A 113 15.87 -2.12 20.44
CA THR A 113 15.21 -0.80 20.50
C THR A 113 14.38 -0.55 19.23
N CYS A 114 14.89 -0.99 18.07
CA CYS A 114 14.14 -0.95 16.81
C CYS A 114 12.82 -1.71 16.92
N LEU A 115 12.89 -2.99 17.30
CA LEU A 115 11.72 -3.86 17.41
C LEU A 115 10.68 -3.32 18.39
N LYS A 116 11.12 -2.80 19.55
CA LYS A 116 10.22 -2.16 20.52
C LYS A 116 9.54 -0.91 19.95
N SER A 117 10.25 -0.10 19.16
CA SER A 117 9.64 1.05 18.49
C SER A 117 8.57 0.61 17.48
N LEU A 118 8.87 -0.43 16.68
CA LEU A 118 7.92 -0.99 15.73
C LEU A 118 6.66 -1.53 16.42
N VAL A 119 6.81 -2.27 17.52
CA VAL A 119 5.67 -2.75 18.34
C VAL A 119 4.81 -1.59 18.85
N ARG A 120 5.43 -0.50 19.32
CA ARG A 120 4.70 0.68 19.79
C ARG A 120 3.88 1.32 18.68
N ASP A 121 4.47 1.46 17.50
CA ASP A 121 3.81 2.10 16.36
C ASP A 121 2.68 1.20 15.81
N LEU A 122 2.89 -0.12 15.76
CA LEU A 122 1.85 -1.12 15.47
C LEU A 122 0.68 -1.06 16.47
N LYS A 123 0.95 -0.95 17.78
CA LYS A 123 -0.09 -0.81 18.80
C LYS A 123 -0.93 0.46 18.61
N LYS A 124 -0.30 1.58 18.25
CA LYS A 124 -1.01 2.84 17.97
C LYS A 124 -1.93 2.71 16.76
N LEU A 125 -1.45 2.08 15.69
CA LEU A 125 -2.25 1.81 14.50
C LEU A 125 -3.43 0.88 14.81
N ASN A 126 -3.20 -0.14 15.64
CA ASN A 126 -4.27 -1.03 16.08
C ASN A 126 -5.34 -0.31 16.91
N ALA A 127 -4.93 0.58 17.83
CA ALA A 127 -5.85 1.38 18.62
C ALA A 127 -6.69 2.34 17.75
N GLN A 128 -6.14 2.86 16.66
CA GLN A 128 -6.89 3.68 15.71
C GLN A 128 -7.88 2.84 14.86
N LYS A 129 -7.53 1.60 14.53
CA LYS A 129 -8.40 0.68 13.77
C LYS A 129 -9.56 0.14 14.62
N ASN A 130 -9.39 0.03 15.93
CA ASN A 130 -10.42 -0.37 16.90
C ASN A 130 -10.56 0.68 18.02
N PRO A 131 -11.32 1.79 17.82
CA PRO A 131 -11.52 2.81 18.86
C PRO A 131 -12.37 2.34 20.06
N ALA A 132 -12.79 1.08 20.11
CA ALA A 132 -13.75 0.57 21.09
C ALA A 132 -13.14 -0.02 22.38
N ALA A 133 -11.81 -0.04 22.54
CA ALA A 133 -11.17 -0.72 23.69
C ALA A 133 -10.51 0.20 24.73
N ASP A 134 -10.52 1.51 24.53
CA ASP A 134 -10.05 2.48 25.55
C ASP A 134 -10.87 3.77 25.47
N CYS A 135 -12.15 3.69 25.87
CA CYS A 135 -12.79 4.85 26.45
C CYS A 135 -12.25 4.97 27.88
N PRO A 136 -11.46 6.01 28.22
CA PRO A 136 -11.28 6.34 29.62
C PRO A 136 -12.68 6.61 30.21
N PRO A 137 -12.99 6.12 31.43
CA PRO A 137 -14.20 6.53 32.12
C PRO A 137 -14.19 8.06 32.18
N GLN A 138 -15.11 8.71 31.45
CA GLN A 138 -15.37 10.11 31.73
C GLN A 138 -16.13 10.11 33.05
N ASP A 139 -15.50 10.72 34.07
CA ASP A 139 -16.13 10.99 35.36
C ASP A 139 -17.52 11.64 35.12
N PRO A 140 -18.53 11.33 35.94
CA PRO A 140 -19.85 11.92 35.78
C PRO A 140 -19.77 13.42 36.11
N VAL A 141 -19.58 14.26 35.09
CA VAL A 141 -19.86 15.69 35.22
C VAL A 141 -21.36 15.82 35.35
N LEU A 142 -21.78 16.02 36.60
CA LEU A 142 -23.11 16.46 37.00
C LEU A 142 -23.47 17.70 36.16
N THR A 143 -24.21 17.51 35.07
CA THR A 143 -24.85 18.66 34.41
C THR A 143 -26.08 18.97 35.23
N VAL A 144 -25.89 19.85 36.22
CA VAL A 144 -26.96 20.46 37.00
C VAL A 144 -27.76 21.31 36.02
N THR A 145 -28.91 20.81 35.58
CA THR A 145 -29.90 21.64 34.88
C THR A 145 -30.45 22.65 35.89
N PRO A 146 -30.36 23.97 35.66
CA PRO A 146 -31.06 24.92 36.51
C PRO A 146 -32.55 24.84 36.20
N ASP A 147 -33.27 24.49 37.24
CA ASP A 147 -34.69 24.61 37.47
C ASP A 147 -35.31 25.88 36.83
N LEU A 148 -36.36 25.67 36.03
CA LEU A 148 -37.48 26.60 35.90
C LEU A 148 -38.77 25.79 35.66
N ASN A 149 -39.24 25.17 36.74
CA ASN A 149 -40.60 25.09 37.30
C ASN A 149 -41.86 25.51 36.44
N PRO A 150 -43.11 25.21 36.89
CA PRO A 150 -43.91 24.03 36.52
C PRO A 150 -45.35 24.42 36.09
N THR A 151 -45.89 23.99 34.95
CA THR A 151 -47.36 24.00 34.79
C THR A 151 -47.84 23.06 33.69
N VAL A 152 -48.90 22.33 34.01
CA VAL A 152 -49.88 21.67 33.12
C VAL A 152 -49.55 20.26 32.60
N ILE A 153 -50.08 19.32 33.39
CA ILE A 153 -50.65 18.02 33.02
C ILE A 153 -51.42 18.06 31.68
N ASN A 154 -51.17 17.09 30.79
CA ASN A 154 -52.16 16.46 29.89
C ASN A 154 -51.54 15.12 29.43
N ILE A 155 -51.87 13.99 30.05
CA ILE A 155 -53.04 13.10 29.80
C ILE A 155 -53.00 12.46 28.39
N PHE A 156 -52.88 11.13 28.43
CA PHE A 156 -53.16 10.11 27.42
C PHE A 156 -54.29 10.44 26.42
N GLU A 157 -54.05 10.24 25.12
CA GLU A 157 -55.02 9.72 24.10
C GLU A 157 -54.27 9.57 22.76
N GLU A 158 -53.91 8.36 22.32
CA GLU A 158 -54.64 7.56 21.32
C GLU A 158 -55.01 8.31 20.02
N ALA A 159 -54.24 8.05 18.96
CA ALA A 159 -54.77 8.02 17.60
C ALA A 159 -53.88 7.14 16.71
N ARG A 160 -54.46 6.01 16.28
CA ARG A 160 -54.09 5.27 15.08
C ARG A 160 -54.31 6.14 13.85
N ASP A 161 -53.43 5.97 12.85
CA ASP A 161 -53.68 5.87 11.40
C ASP A 161 -52.42 6.38 10.68
N SER A 162 -51.72 5.57 9.88
CA SER A 162 -52.07 4.98 8.57
C SER A 162 -51.20 5.66 7.50
N THR A 163 -50.87 4.92 6.43
CA THR A 163 -50.10 5.25 5.21
C THR A 163 -48.56 5.15 5.39
N PHE A 164 -47.81 4.19 4.81
CA PHE A 164 -47.83 3.45 3.53
C PHE A 164 -47.69 4.34 2.27
N GLU A 165 -46.75 3.92 1.41
CA GLU A 165 -46.26 4.47 0.11
C GLU A 165 -45.29 5.66 0.17
N SER A 166 -44.17 5.70 -0.57
CA SER A 166 -43.67 4.88 -1.71
C SER A 166 -42.15 4.73 -1.67
#